data_AF-A0A1B5KXN1-F1
#
_entry.id   AF-A0A1B5KXN1-F1
#
_cell.length_a   1.000
_cell.length_b   1.000
_cell.length_c   1.000
_cell.angle_alpha   90.00
_cell.angle_beta   90.00
_cell.angle_gamma   90.00
#
_symmetry.space_group_name_H-M   'P 1'
#
loop_
_entity.id
_entity.type
_entity.pdbx_description
1 polymer ?
#
loop_
_entity_poly.entity_id
_entity_poly.type
_entity_poly.pdbx_seq_one_letter_code
_entity_poly.pdbx_strand_id
1 'polypeptide(L)'
;MRDSNKGVTDVDRVALLDQDGARLPMSTSADDEAGYEDLDDAADGSHDDSEWQEESVAPTRPRRRRPRRAAKPADDDDDIKVGKYLHLFRNIAIEAEKNMFSRSTKKLMAAALKPFAYKGKKTTPSSAPSSPTNIQTLTIRVAPEWDAIGGQDGFGCFTFADFFDKDSVTMKAILSVDCRFLRIDISTKYQTGASLFPGRGFTIDLTCARIMRLVSRTGRDPWKHDMAMQEQRWKKCQAAREALGSLAPRFSEFCEKFLERETRDDDEAF
;
A
#
# COMPACT_ATOMS: atom_id res chain seq x y z
N MET A 1 -10.08 45.20 -5.55
CA MET A 1 -10.14 44.29 -4.40
C MET A 1 -10.13 42.87 -4.93
N ARG A 2 -8.96 42.23 -4.89
CA ARG A 2 -8.75 40.84 -5.33
C ARG A 2 -8.29 40.10 -4.08
N ASP A 3 -9.11 39.18 -3.59
CA ASP A 3 -8.76 38.39 -2.42
C ASP A 3 -7.81 37.26 -2.79
N SER A 4 -6.72 37.22 -2.04
CA SER A 4 -5.59 36.33 -2.20
C SER A 4 -5.93 34.90 -1.77
N ASN A 5 -5.63 33.94 -2.66
CA ASN A 5 -5.53 32.53 -2.34
C ASN A 5 -4.58 32.30 -1.16
N LYS A 6 -5.12 31.81 -0.04
CA LYS A 6 -4.32 31.13 0.99
C LYS A 6 -4.39 29.64 0.74
N GLY A 7 -3.38 29.13 0.05
CA GLY A 7 -3.04 27.71 0.10
C GLY A 7 -2.56 27.38 1.51
N VAL A 8 -3.26 26.46 2.17
CA VAL A 8 -2.82 25.87 3.43
C VAL A 8 -2.41 24.44 3.15
N THR A 9 -1.11 24.25 2.96
CA THR A 9 -0.44 22.96 3.14
C THR A 9 -0.26 22.77 4.64
N ASP A 10 -1.10 21.95 5.27
CA ASP A 10 -0.88 21.52 6.65
C ASP A 10 -0.35 20.08 6.62
N VAL A 11 0.97 19.99 6.43
CA VAL A 11 1.77 18.77 6.50
C VAL A 11 2.50 18.82 7.84
N ASP A 12 1.78 18.75 8.95
CA ASP A 12 2.42 18.71 10.28
C ASP A 12 1.51 18.12 11.36
N ARG A 13 1.27 16.81 11.32
CA ARG A 13 0.93 15.99 12.51
C ARG A 13 1.48 14.58 12.41
N VAL A 14 2.81 14.47 12.32
CA VAL A 14 3.54 13.28 12.79
C VAL A 14 4.09 13.63 14.17
N ALA A 15 3.32 13.34 15.22
CA ALA A 15 3.78 13.37 16.60
C ALA A 15 3.69 11.92 17.13
N LEU A 16 4.83 11.25 17.26
CA LEU A 16 5.58 11.10 18.52
C LEU A 16 4.94 10.05 19.44
N LEU A 17 5.37 8.79 19.26
CA LEU A 17 5.44 7.82 20.34
C LEU A 17 6.87 7.27 20.34
N ASP A 18 7.67 7.81 21.27
CA ASP A 18 8.71 7.11 22.03
C ASP A 18 9.57 8.16 22.76
N GLN A 19 9.24 8.44 24.02
CA GLN A 19 10.19 8.98 24.99
C GLN A 19 9.89 8.38 26.37
N ASP A 20 10.51 7.24 26.64
CA ASP A 20 10.85 6.83 28.01
C ASP A 20 12.31 6.35 28.04
N GLY A 21 13.16 7.24 28.55
CA GLY A 21 14.11 6.90 29.61
C GLY A 21 15.26 5.94 29.33
N ALA A 22 16.26 6.36 28.54
CA ALA A 22 17.63 5.88 28.73
C ALA A 22 18.61 7.05 28.58
N ARG A 23 18.96 7.68 29.70
CA ARG A 23 20.07 8.64 29.80
C ARG A 23 21.39 7.90 29.57
N LEU A 24 22.09 8.23 28.49
CA LEU A 24 23.51 7.93 28.35
C LEU A 24 24.34 9.18 28.66
N PRO A 25 25.51 9.03 29.31
CA PRO A 25 26.35 10.15 29.70
C PRO A 25 27.03 10.80 28.48
N MET A 26 26.90 12.13 28.40
CA MET A 26 27.63 12.99 27.46
C MET A 26 29.11 13.01 27.85
N SER A 27 29.96 12.46 26.98
CA SER A 27 31.40 12.76 26.98
C SER A 27 31.65 13.81 25.90
N THR A 28 32.05 15.00 26.34
CA THR A 28 32.45 16.12 25.49
C THR A 28 33.98 16.10 25.32
N SER A 29 34.44 15.91 24.08
CA SER A 29 35.76 16.32 23.59
C SER A 29 35.58 16.55 22.09
N ALA A 30 35.49 17.79 21.65
CA ALA A 30 36.61 18.67 21.31
C ALA A 30 37.30 18.24 20.00
N ASP A 31 37.26 19.19 19.06
CA ASP A 31 38.13 19.36 17.90
C ASP A 31 37.96 18.38 16.73
N ASP A 32 37.46 18.88 15.59
CA ASP A 32 38.27 18.96 14.37
C ASP A 32 37.56 19.76 13.27
N GLU A 33 38.18 20.90 12.98
CA GLU A 33 38.02 21.78 11.83
C GLU A 33 38.65 21.11 10.60
N ALA A 34 37.90 20.93 9.51
CA ALA A 34 38.48 20.68 8.20
C ALA A 34 37.53 21.18 7.10
N GLY A 35 37.99 22.19 6.37
CA GLY A 35 37.31 22.86 5.28
C GLY A 35 37.11 21.97 4.04
N TYR A 36 36.07 22.31 3.29
CA TYR A 36 35.85 21.80 1.95
C TYR A 36 35.90 22.98 0.97
N GLU A 37 36.96 23.00 0.18
CA GLU A 37 37.17 23.88 -0.95
C GLU A 37 36.22 23.50 -2.09
N ASP A 38 35.40 24.46 -2.46
CA ASP A 38 35.23 25.00 -3.82
C ASP A 38 35.76 24.14 -4.98
N LEU A 39 34.85 23.55 -5.76
CA LEU A 39 35.10 23.11 -7.13
C LEU A 39 33.86 23.40 -7.97
N ASP A 40 33.85 24.60 -8.52
CA ASP A 40 33.21 24.93 -9.78
C ASP A 40 33.82 24.08 -10.89
N ASP A 41 33.00 23.35 -11.65
CA ASP A 41 33.40 22.97 -13.01
C ASP A 41 32.20 22.96 -13.95
N ALA A 42 32.32 23.83 -14.94
CA ALA A 42 31.36 24.13 -15.98
C ALA A 42 31.64 23.25 -17.22
N ALA A 43 30.59 22.67 -17.78
CA ALA A 43 30.51 22.24 -19.18
C ALA A 43 29.01 22.10 -19.50
N ASP A 44 28.36 23.05 -20.18
CA ASP A 44 28.46 23.32 -21.62
C ASP A 44 28.45 22.05 -22.48
N GLY A 45 27.34 21.85 -23.20
CA GLY A 45 27.05 20.65 -23.98
C GLY A 45 25.75 20.77 -24.76
N SER A 46 25.69 21.79 -25.60
CA SER A 46 24.89 21.99 -26.82
C SER A 46 23.75 21.02 -27.17
N HIS A 47 22.58 21.64 -27.40
CA HIS A 47 21.54 21.30 -28.37
C HIS A 47 22.00 20.44 -29.56
N ASP A 48 21.31 19.32 -29.80
CA ASP A 48 21.30 18.62 -31.09
C ASP A 48 19.84 18.43 -31.54
N ASP A 49 19.37 19.41 -32.30
CA ASP A 49 18.08 19.38 -33.00
C ASP A 49 18.25 18.58 -34.29
N SER A 50 17.95 17.28 -34.23
CA SER A 50 17.90 16.45 -35.43
C SER A 50 16.64 16.76 -36.25
N GLU A 51 16.83 17.56 -37.29
CA GLU A 51 15.93 17.81 -38.41
C GLU A 51 15.49 16.50 -39.08
N TRP A 52 14.18 16.28 -39.14
CA TRP A 52 13.55 15.25 -39.96
C TRP A 52 13.63 15.65 -41.44
N GLN A 53 14.56 15.06 -42.18
CA GLN A 53 14.59 15.16 -43.64
C GLN A 53 13.37 14.47 -44.27
N GLU A 54 12.54 15.27 -44.93
CA GLU A 54 11.62 14.86 -46.00
C GLU A 54 12.38 14.44 -47.26
N GLU A 55 11.66 13.71 -48.13
CA GLU A 55 12.04 13.15 -49.44
C GLU A 55 12.62 11.73 -49.39
N SER A 56 12.10 10.74 -50.12
CA SER A 56 11.65 10.83 -51.51
C SER A 56 10.80 9.62 -51.92
N VAL A 57 9.90 9.89 -52.85
CA VAL A 57 8.94 9.00 -53.50
C VAL A 57 9.68 7.97 -54.38
N ALA A 58 9.35 6.68 -54.24
CA ALA A 58 9.76 5.64 -55.18
C ALA A 58 8.64 4.60 -55.41
N PRO A 59 8.59 3.95 -56.58
CA PRO A 59 7.35 3.59 -57.25
C PRO A 59 6.77 2.23 -56.83
N THR A 60 5.47 2.18 -57.08
CA THR A 60 4.47 1.15 -56.79
C THR A 60 4.88 -0.26 -57.24
N ARG A 61 5.26 -1.11 -56.28
CA ARG A 61 5.24 -2.58 -56.47
C ARG A 61 3.81 -3.12 -56.27
N PRO A 62 3.34 -4.08 -57.09
CA PRO A 62 2.02 -4.66 -56.94
C PRO A 62 1.93 -5.44 -55.63
N ARG A 63 1.21 -4.86 -54.67
CA ARG A 63 0.90 -5.46 -53.37
C ARG A 63 0.10 -6.73 -53.57
N ARG A 64 0.72 -7.89 -53.30
CA ARG A 64 0.03 -9.14 -53.00
C ARG A 64 -1.03 -8.86 -51.93
N ARG A 65 -2.31 -8.98 -52.31
CA ARG A 65 -3.47 -8.90 -51.41
C ARG A 65 -3.33 -9.98 -50.34
N ARG A 66 -2.83 -9.58 -49.17
CA ARG A 66 -2.91 -10.40 -47.96
C ARG A 66 -4.40 -10.62 -47.64
N PRO A 67 -4.81 -11.83 -47.25
CA PRO A 67 -6.17 -12.07 -46.79
C PRO A 67 -6.48 -11.08 -45.67
N ARG A 68 -7.58 -10.34 -45.81
CA ARG A 68 -8.14 -9.48 -44.77
C ARG A 68 -8.32 -10.37 -43.54
N ARG A 69 -7.44 -10.20 -42.55
CA ARG A 69 -7.67 -10.73 -41.20
C ARG A 69 -9.03 -10.22 -40.79
N ALA A 70 -9.96 -11.14 -40.55
CA ALA A 70 -11.24 -10.84 -39.93
C ALA A 70 -10.98 -9.90 -38.75
N ALA A 71 -11.68 -8.77 -38.72
CA ALA A 71 -11.62 -7.84 -37.63
C ALA A 71 -11.93 -8.63 -36.36
N LYS A 72 -10.91 -8.73 -35.49
CA LYS A 72 -11.07 -9.29 -34.16
C LYS A 72 -12.18 -8.48 -33.49
N PRO A 73 -13.17 -9.12 -32.83
CA PRO A 73 -14.19 -8.38 -32.09
C PRO A 73 -13.47 -7.38 -31.20
N ALA A 74 -13.95 -6.13 -31.20
CA ALA A 74 -13.48 -5.11 -30.28
C ALA A 74 -13.58 -5.74 -28.88
N ASP A 75 -12.42 -6.02 -28.28
CA ASP A 75 -12.36 -6.27 -26.83
C ASP A 75 -13.11 -5.10 -26.19
N ASP A 76 -13.94 -5.38 -25.19
CA ASP A 76 -14.43 -4.38 -24.25
C ASP A 76 -13.21 -3.67 -23.64
N ASP A 77 -12.72 -2.64 -24.33
CA ASP A 77 -11.46 -1.93 -24.03
C ASP A 77 -11.67 -0.88 -22.93
N ASP A 78 -12.87 -0.82 -22.35
CA ASP A 78 -13.24 0.06 -21.24
C ASP A 78 -12.73 -0.46 -19.88
N ASP A 79 -12.32 -1.74 -19.81
CA ASP A 79 -11.78 -2.33 -18.58
C ASP A 79 -10.27 -2.06 -18.41
N ILE A 80 -9.90 -1.59 -17.23
CA ILE A 80 -8.49 -1.42 -16.86
C ILE A 80 -7.82 -2.81 -16.81
N LYS A 81 -6.93 -3.06 -17.76
CA LYS A 81 -6.09 -4.26 -17.84
C LYS A 81 -5.04 -4.26 -16.70
N VAL A 82 -5.45 -4.56 -15.46
CA VAL A 82 -4.61 -4.51 -14.24
C VAL A 82 -3.28 -5.24 -14.44
N GLY A 83 -3.27 -6.40 -15.10
CA GLY A 83 -2.04 -7.16 -15.35
C GLY A 83 -1.00 -6.41 -16.19
N LYS A 84 -1.43 -5.61 -17.17
CA LYS A 84 -0.53 -4.80 -18.02
C LYS A 84 0.06 -3.63 -17.23
N TYR A 85 -0.74 -3.02 -16.37
CA TYR A 85 -0.39 -1.80 -15.63
C TYR A 85 0.05 -2.06 -14.19
N LEU A 86 0.25 -3.33 -13.82
CA LEU A 86 0.50 -3.77 -12.44
C LEU A 86 1.68 -3.03 -11.76
N HIS A 87 2.69 -2.67 -12.55
CA HIS A 87 3.91 -1.97 -12.10
C HIS A 87 3.67 -0.49 -11.73
N LEU A 88 2.59 0.12 -12.22
CA LEU A 88 2.20 1.51 -11.95
C LEU A 88 1.46 1.66 -10.61
N PHE A 89 0.84 0.61 -10.10
CA PHE A 89 0.13 0.65 -8.83
C PHE A 89 1.12 0.80 -7.67
N ARG A 90 0.98 1.90 -6.93
CA ARG A 90 1.75 2.20 -5.71
C ARG A 90 0.88 2.12 -4.46
N ASN A 91 -0.28 2.74 -4.51
CA ASN A 91 -1.20 2.84 -3.38
C ASN A 91 -2.52 2.21 -3.80
N ILE A 92 -2.96 1.20 -3.05
CA ILE A 92 -4.22 0.51 -3.29
C ILE A 92 -5.06 0.68 -2.04
N ALA A 93 -6.28 1.16 -2.20
CA ALA A 93 -7.26 1.19 -1.14
C ALA A 93 -8.39 0.21 -1.46
N ILE A 94 -8.79 -0.59 -0.48
CA ILE A 94 -9.98 -1.41 -0.55
C ILE A 94 -10.91 -0.97 0.55
N GLU A 95 -12.12 -0.62 0.16
CA GLU A 95 -13.16 -0.17 1.06
C GLU A 95 -14.20 -1.28 1.19
N ALA A 96 -14.51 -1.64 2.43
CA ALA A 96 -15.65 -2.49 2.73
C ALA A 96 -16.81 -1.60 3.19
N GLU A 97 -17.88 -1.59 2.41
CA GLU A 97 -19.10 -0.87 2.77
C GLU A 97 -19.76 -1.48 4.03
N LYS A 98 -20.58 -0.71 4.74
CA LYS A 98 -21.21 -1.13 6.01
C LYS A 98 -21.90 -2.49 5.95
N ASN A 99 -22.61 -2.79 4.86
CA ASN A 99 -23.39 -4.02 4.70
C ASN A 99 -22.58 -5.18 4.09
N MET A 100 -21.27 -5.00 3.91
CA MET A 100 -20.40 -5.86 3.11
C MET A 100 -19.50 -6.75 3.99
N PHE A 101 -20.00 -7.23 5.13
CA PHE A 101 -19.28 -8.11 6.06
C PHE A 101 -19.59 -9.62 5.88
N SER A 102 -20.46 -9.98 4.94
CA SER A 102 -20.86 -11.36 4.69
C SER A 102 -19.69 -12.28 4.27
N ARG A 103 -19.85 -13.59 4.43
CA ARG A 103 -18.85 -14.59 3.98
C ARG A 103 -18.57 -14.51 2.48
N SER A 104 -19.59 -14.22 1.67
CA SER A 104 -19.44 -13.96 0.22
C SER A 104 -18.57 -12.74 -0.02
N THR A 105 -18.78 -11.67 0.73
CA THR A 105 -18.03 -10.43 0.55
C THR A 105 -16.56 -10.58 0.89
N LYS A 106 -16.22 -11.33 1.96
CA LYS A 106 -14.82 -11.69 2.25
C LYS A 106 -14.13 -12.37 1.07
N LYS A 107 -14.84 -13.27 0.38
CA LYS A 107 -14.32 -13.93 -0.82
C LYS A 107 -14.14 -12.95 -1.98
N LEU A 108 -15.07 -12.00 -2.16
CA LEU A 108 -14.96 -10.95 -3.18
C LEU A 108 -13.75 -10.04 -2.91
N MET A 109 -13.57 -9.60 -1.67
CA MET A 109 -12.41 -8.80 -1.25
C MET A 109 -11.11 -9.54 -1.50
N ALA A 110 -11.05 -10.82 -1.10
CA ALA A 110 -9.89 -11.67 -1.38
C ALA A 110 -9.64 -11.86 -2.89
N ALA A 111 -10.71 -11.97 -3.69
CA ALA A 111 -10.62 -12.06 -5.14
C ALA A 111 -10.10 -10.77 -5.78
N ALA A 112 -10.49 -9.60 -5.27
CA ALA A 112 -10.03 -8.29 -5.74
C ALA A 112 -8.53 -8.06 -5.48
N LEU A 113 -7.98 -8.66 -4.42
CA LEU A 113 -6.54 -8.63 -4.12
C LEU A 113 -5.71 -9.59 -4.96
N LYS A 114 -6.33 -10.63 -5.53
CA LYS A 114 -5.65 -11.70 -6.27
C LYS A 114 -4.81 -11.23 -7.48
N PRO A 115 -5.18 -10.18 -8.25
CA PRO A 115 -4.33 -9.64 -9.31
C PRO A 115 -3.04 -9.02 -8.79
N PHE A 116 -3.08 -8.44 -7.58
CA PHE A 116 -1.95 -7.79 -6.90
C PHE A 116 -1.14 -8.75 -6.02
N ALA A 117 -1.69 -9.94 -5.77
CA ALA A 117 -0.98 -11.00 -5.09
C ALA A 117 0.31 -11.33 -5.84
N TYR A 118 1.39 -11.46 -5.08
CA TYR A 118 2.65 -11.87 -5.65
C TYR A 118 2.53 -13.29 -6.21
N LYS A 119 2.63 -13.41 -7.53
CA LYS A 119 2.78 -14.69 -8.20
C LYS A 119 4.29 -14.93 -8.34
N GLY A 120 4.83 -15.85 -7.54
CA GLY A 120 6.19 -16.34 -7.78
C GLY A 120 6.35 -16.72 -9.25
N LYS A 121 7.55 -16.53 -9.81
CA LYS A 121 7.85 -16.92 -11.19
C LYS A 121 7.57 -18.42 -11.34
N LYS A 122 6.36 -18.79 -11.77
CA LYS A 122 6.14 -20.09 -12.36
C LYS A 122 6.85 -20.02 -13.70
N THR A 123 7.84 -20.87 -13.84
CA THR A 123 8.67 -21.14 -15.01
C THR A 123 7.82 -21.69 -16.17
N THR A 124 6.78 -20.97 -16.59
CA THR A 124 6.12 -21.23 -17.87
C THR A 124 6.82 -20.36 -18.92
N PRO A 125 7.50 -20.97 -19.91
CA PRO A 125 8.33 -20.26 -20.90
C PRO A 125 7.55 -19.31 -21.83
N SER A 126 6.21 -19.27 -21.73
CA SER A 126 5.33 -18.55 -22.66
C SER A 126 4.69 -17.28 -22.09
N SER A 127 4.76 -17.01 -20.79
CA SER A 127 4.18 -15.80 -20.20
C SER A 127 5.26 -14.75 -20.01
N ALA A 128 5.10 -13.59 -20.66
CA ALA A 128 5.97 -12.44 -20.50
C ALA A 128 6.32 -12.18 -19.03
N PRO A 129 7.54 -11.70 -18.73
CA PRO A 129 7.96 -11.45 -17.36
C PRO A 129 6.97 -10.51 -16.69
N SER A 130 6.20 -11.03 -15.74
CA SER A 130 5.37 -10.22 -14.86
C SER A 130 6.30 -9.28 -14.12
N SER A 131 6.28 -7.99 -14.47
CA SER A 131 7.00 -6.95 -13.75
C SER A 131 6.64 -7.07 -12.25
N PRO A 132 7.62 -7.00 -11.34
CA PRO A 132 7.34 -7.11 -9.92
C PRO A 132 6.41 -5.98 -9.51
N THR A 133 5.36 -6.31 -8.75
CA THR A 133 4.53 -5.33 -8.05
C THR A 133 5.40 -4.55 -7.09
N ASN A 134 5.40 -3.22 -7.19
CA ASN A 134 6.04 -2.37 -6.18
C ASN A 134 4.99 -1.49 -5.52
N ILE A 135 4.08 -2.18 -4.82
CA ILE A 135 3.04 -1.57 -4.01
C ILE A 135 3.73 -1.00 -2.77
N GLN A 136 3.52 0.29 -2.53
CA GLN A 136 3.96 0.99 -1.35
C GLN A 136 2.99 0.72 -0.22
N THR A 137 1.72 1.10 -0.38
CA THR A 137 0.72 1.00 0.69
C THR A 137 -0.51 0.24 0.20
N LEU A 138 -0.94 -0.74 0.99
CA LEU A 138 -2.27 -1.33 0.90
C LEU A 138 -3.09 -0.79 2.07
N THR A 139 -4.15 -0.05 1.77
CA THR A 139 -5.07 0.51 2.75
C THR A 139 -6.37 -0.30 2.75
N ILE A 140 -6.79 -0.78 3.91
CA ILE A 140 -8.11 -1.38 4.10
C ILE A 140 -8.95 -0.38 4.89
N ARG A 141 -10.05 0.07 4.29
CA ARG A 141 -10.99 1.01 4.91
C ARG A 141 -12.23 0.24 5.32
N VAL A 142 -12.62 0.37 6.58
CA VAL A 142 -13.81 -0.28 7.13
C VAL A 142 -14.58 0.69 8.00
N ALA A 143 -15.90 0.56 7.97
CA ALA A 143 -16.81 1.25 8.87
C ALA A 143 -17.56 0.21 9.71
N PRO A 144 -16.97 -0.25 10.83
CA PRO A 144 -17.57 -1.30 11.64
C PRO A 144 -18.80 -0.78 12.39
N GLU A 145 -19.84 -1.60 12.38
CA GLU A 145 -21.03 -1.48 13.21
C GLU A 145 -21.09 -2.64 14.21
N TRP A 146 -21.74 -2.40 15.35
CA TRP A 146 -21.99 -3.43 16.36
C TRP A 146 -23.10 -4.37 15.89
N ASP A 147 -22.81 -5.67 15.82
CA ASP A 147 -23.78 -6.71 15.49
C ASP A 147 -24.15 -7.48 16.78
N ALA A 148 -25.37 -7.27 17.28
CA ALA A 148 -25.87 -7.94 18.47
C ALA A 148 -26.22 -9.40 18.13
N ILE A 149 -25.45 -10.34 18.67
CA ILE A 149 -25.64 -11.76 18.41
C ILE A 149 -26.91 -12.22 19.10
N GLY A 150 -27.94 -12.57 18.31
CA GLY A 150 -29.19 -13.13 18.83
C GLY A 150 -30.10 -12.11 19.52
N GLY A 151 -29.89 -10.80 19.30
CA GLY A 151 -30.77 -9.75 19.82
C GLY A 151 -30.75 -9.58 21.34
N GLN A 152 -29.74 -10.13 22.03
CA GLN A 152 -29.50 -9.86 23.44
C GLN A 152 -28.52 -8.70 23.62
N ASP A 153 -28.94 -7.68 24.36
CA ASP A 153 -28.08 -6.57 24.76
C ASP A 153 -26.87 -7.10 25.56
N GLY A 154 -25.67 -6.70 25.15
CA GLY A 154 -24.41 -7.08 25.79
C GLY A 154 -23.68 -8.29 25.20
N PHE A 155 -24.30 -9.04 24.27
CA PHE A 155 -23.62 -10.10 23.51
C PHE A 155 -23.58 -9.75 22.03
N GLY A 156 -22.40 -9.42 21.53
CA GLY A 156 -22.22 -9.03 20.14
C GLY A 156 -20.76 -8.94 19.74
N CYS A 157 -20.53 -8.63 18.48
CA CYS A 157 -19.20 -8.32 17.97
C CYS A 157 -19.28 -7.22 16.92
N PHE A 158 -18.19 -6.47 16.77
CA PHE A 158 -18.08 -5.56 15.64
C PHE A 158 -17.99 -6.33 14.33
N THR A 159 -18.74 -5.87 13.34
CA THR A 159 -18.58 -6.29 11.94
C THR A 159 -17.12 -6.11 11.50
N PHE A 160 -16.69 -6.93 10.54
CA PHE A 160 -15.31 -6.98 10.03
C PHE A 160 -14.22 -7.43 11.01
N ALA A 161 -14.49 -7.66 12.30
CA ALA A 161 -13.47 -8.15 13.23
C ALA A 161 -12.80 -9.45 12.72
N ASP A 162 -13.61 -10.35 12.17
CA ASP A 162 -13.16 -11.63 11.61
C ASP A 162 -12.49 -11.52 10.22
N PHE A 163 -12.46 -10.33 9.60
CA PHE A 163 -11.64 -10.09 8.40
C PHE A 163 -10.16 -10.12 8.77
N PHE A 164 -9.81 -9.71 9.98
CA PHE A 164 -8.44 -9.57 10.45
C PHE A 164 -7.94 -10.78 11.22
N ASP A 165 -8.77 -11.83 11.37
CA ASP A 165 -8.32 -13.09 11.92
C ASP A 165 -7.19 -13.67 11.08
N LYS A 166 -6.15 -14.20 11.75
CA LYS A 166 -4.95 -14.76 11.11
C LYS A 166 -5.27 -15.80 10.02
N ASP A 167 -6.34 -16.55 10.20
CA ASP A 167 -6.75 -17.64 9.32
C ASP A 167 -7.83 -17.26 8.31
N SER A 168 -8.32 -16.02 8.38
CA SER A 168 -9.36 -15.52 7.48
C SER A 168 -8.89 -15.50 6.03
N VAL A 169 -9.83 -15.70 5.11
CA VAL A 169 -9.54 -15.65 3.66
C VAL A 169 -9.09 -14.25 3.26
N THR A 170 -9.64 -13.21 3.90
CA THR A 170 -9.28 -11.82 3.68
C THR A 170 -7.83 -11.55 4.11
N MET A 171 -7.45 -11.96 5.32
CA MET A 171 -6.12 -11.73 5.85
C MET A 171 -5.05 -12.48 5.04
N LYS A 172 -5.36 -13.72 4.62
CA LYS A 172 -4.51 -14.48 3.69
C LYS A 172 -4.31 -13.75 2.36
N ALA A 173 -5.37 -13.13 1.82
CA ALA A 173 -5.26 -12.35 0.59
C ALA A 173 -4.46 -11.05 0.79
N ILE A 174 -4.67 -10.33 1.88
CA ILE A 174 -3.88 -9.14 2.26
C ILE A 174 -2.39 -9.49 2.33
N LEU A 175 -2.04 -10.56 3.05
CA LEU A 175 -0.66 -11.01 3.22
C LEU A 175 -0.02 -11.51 1.91
N SER A 176 -0.83 -11.90 0.92
CA SER A 176 -0.35 -12.31 -0.40
C SER A 176 0.11 -11.13 -1.27
N VAL A 177 -0.30 -9.90 -0.93
CA VAL A 177 0.13 -8.68 -1.60
C VAL A 177 1.49 -8.24 -1.08
N ASP A 178 2.42 -7.96 -1.99
CA ASP A 178 3.80 -7.56 -1.65
C ASP A 178 3.91 -6.04 -1.46
N CYS A 179 3.25 -5.51 -0.44
CA CYS A 179 3.29 -4.09 -0.07
C CYS A 179 4.42 -3.77 0.94
N ARG A 180 4.77 -2.48 1.07
CA ARG A 180 5.66 -1.99 2.15
C ARG A 180 4.90 -1.69 3.43
N PHE A 181 3.73 -1.09 3.31
CA PHE A 181 2.88 -0.72 4.43
C PHE A 181 1.50 -1.35 4.27
N LEU A 182 1.00 -1.92 5.36
CA LEU A 182 -0.41 -2.26 5.51
C LEU A 182 -1.03 -1.20 6.43
N ARG A 183 -2.03 -0.49 5.93
CA ARG A 183 -2.77 0.51 6.69
C ARG A 183 -4.21 0.04 6.83
N ILE A 184 -4.76 0.15 8.03
CA ILE A 184 -6.17 -0.18 8.29
C ILE A 184 -6.80 1.05 8.89
N ASP A 185 -7.71 1.65 8.12
CA ASP A 185 -8.44 2.85 8.47
C ASP A 185 -9.84 2.44 8.94
N ILE A 186 -10.19 2.89 10.13
CA ILE A 186 -11.46 2.60 10.80
C ILE A 186 -12.21 3.91 10.92
N SER A 187 -13.39 3.99 10.31
CA SER A 187 -14.29 5.13 10.46
C SER A 187 -15.56 4.73 11.19
N THR A 188 -16.16 5.67 11.91
CA THR A 188 -17.47 5.50 12.55
C THR A 188 -18.62 5.82 11.58
N LYS A 189 -18.37 6.76 10.67
CA LYS A 189 -19.28 7.16 9.61
C LYS A 189 -18.79 6.63 8.27
N TYR A 190 -19.67 5.99 7.53
CA TYR A 190 -19.39 5.60 6.15
C TYR A 190 -19.41 6.85 5.28
N GLN A 191 -18.29 7.13 4.63
CA GLN A 191 -18.18 8.20 3.66
C GLN A 191 -17.77 7.57 2.34
N THR A 192 -18.63 7.65 1.34
CA THR A 192 -18.31 7.14 0.01
C THR A 192 -17.33 8.08 -0.68
N GLY A 193 -16.19 7.56 -1.14
CA GLY A 193 -15.30 8.24 -2.07
C GLY A 193 -13.98 8.75 -1.48
N ALA A 194 -13.38 9.71 -2.19
CA ALA A 194 -12.06 10.27 -1.86
C ALA A 194 -12.10 11.37 -0.78
N SER A 195 -13.27 11.68 -0.20
CA SER A 195 -13.32 12.59 0.95
C SER A 195 -12.43 12.01 2.05
N LEU A 196 -11.70 12.90 2.71
CA LEU A 196 -10.74 12.57 3.76
C LEU A 196 -11.43 11.68 4.79
N PHE A 197 -11.24 10.36 4.69
CA PHE A 197 -11.58 9.40 5.73
C PHE A 197 -10.87 9.92 6.97
N PRO A 198 -11.54 10.56 7.94
CA PRO A 198 -10.90 11.02 9.17
C PRO A 198 -10.74 9.82 10.13
N GLY A 199 -10.63 8.63 9.54
CA GLY A 199 -10.55 7.37 10.25
C GLY A 199 -9.23 7.31 10.99
N ARG A 200 -9.32 6.89 12.24
CA ARG A 200 -8.16 6.45 12.99
C ARG A 200 -7.79 5.06 12.51
N GLY A 201 -6.52 4.73 12.60
CA GLY A 201 -6.04 3.49 12.03
C GLY A 201 -4.67 3.12 12.54
N PHE A 202 -4.26 1.92 12.17
CA PHE A 202 -2.92 1.41 12.44
C PHE A 202 -2.20 1.16 11.12
N THR A 203 -0.89 1.44 11.15
CA THR A 203 0.01 1.16 10.03
C THR A 203 1.04 0.15 10.48
N ILE A 204 1.21 -0.91 9.70
CA ILE A 204 2.20 -1.96 9.92
C ILE A 204 3.25 -1.86 8.82
N ASP A 205 4.51 -1.71 9.21
CA ASP A 205 5.65 -1.77 8.29
C ASP A 205 5.99 -3.24 7.97
N LEU A 206 5.81 -3.61 6.71
CA LEU A 206 6.10 -4.93 6.14
C LEU A 206 7.39 -4.93 5.31
N THR A 207 8.15 -3.84 5.31
CA THR A 207 9.37 -3.69 4.49
C THR A 207 10.36 -4.81 4.76
N CYS A 208 10.62 -5.16 6.02
CA CYS A 208 11.54 -6.24 6.35
C CYS A 208 11.01 -7.61 5.91
N ALA A 209 9.71 -7.88 6.10
CA ALA A 209 9.09 -9.11 5.62
C ALA A 209 9.19 -9.24 4.09
N ARG A 210 9.00 -8.14 3.35
CA ARG A 210 9.18 -8.08 1.90
C ARG A 210 10.62 -8.34 1.48
N ILE A 211 11.61 -7.77 2.17
CA ILE A 211 13.03 -8.04 1.92
C ILE A 211 13.33 -9.53 2.15
N MET A 212 12.86 -10.11 3.25
CA MET A 212 13.07 -11.54 3.55
C MET A 212 12.46 -12.45 2.48
N ARG A 213 11.28 -12.11 1.96
CA ARG A 213 10.68 -12.82 0.81
C ARG A 213 11.56 -12.68 -0.43
N LEU A 214 12.07 -11.49 -0.73
CA LEU A 214 12.95 -11.25 -1.88
C LEU A 214 14.26 -12.04 -1.77
N VAL A 215 14.88 -12.05 -0.60
CA VAL A 215 16.09 -12.84 -0.30
C VAL A 215 15.80 -14.33 -0.48
N SER A 216 14.72 -14.84 0.12
CA SER A 216 14.31 -16.24 0.00
C SER A 216 14.07 -16.66 -1.46
N ARG A 217 13.60 -15.74 -2.31
CA ARG A 217 13.31 -15.99 -3.73
C ARG A 217 14.53 -15.91 -4.63
N THR A 218 15.43 -14.95 -4.37
CA THR A 218 16.56 -14.65 -5.26
C THR A 218 17.87 -15.26 -4.80
N GLY A 219 17.95 -15.70 -3.54
CA GLY A 219 19.18 -16.12 -2.88
C GLY A 219 20.18 -14.98 -2.67
N ARG A 220 19.84 -13.73 -3.06
CA ARG A 220 20.72 -12.57 -2.97
C ARG A 220 20.32 -11.71 -1.79
N ASP A 221 21.16 -11.70 -0.78
CA ASP A 221 21.08 -10.76 0.34
C ASP A 221 22.33 -9.89 0.35
N PRO A 222 22.23 -8.58 0.06
CA PRO A 222 23.36 -7.66 0.13
C PRO A 222 23.99 -7.62 1.52
N TRP A 223 23.22 -7.94 2.57
CA TRP A 223 23.63 -7.84 3.97
C TRP A 223 23.88 -9.21 4.60
N LYS A 224 24.12 -10.26 3.81
CA LYS A 224 24.32 -11.63 4.32
C LYS A 224 25.41 -11.73 5.39
N HIS A 225 26.43 -10.88 5.30
CA HIS A 225 27.60 -10.89 6.19
C HIS A 225 27.56 -9.78 7.25
N ASP A 226 26.53 -8.94 7.26
CA ASP A 226 26.36 -7.86 8.23
C ASP A 226 25.43 -8.32 9.36
N MET A 227 26.03 -8.76 10.47
CA MET A 227 25.29 -9.31 11.60
C MET A 227 24.32 -8.30 12.24
N ALA A 228 24.73 -7.03 12.35
CA ALA A 228 23.90 -5.99 12.94
C ALA A 228 22.63 -5.75 12.08
N MET A 229 22.81 -5.70 10.75
CA MET A 229 21.68 -5.56 9.83
C MET A 229 20.76 -6.78 9.83
N GLN A 230 21.30 -8.00 9.95
CA GLN A 230 20.49 -9.22 10.09
C GLN A 230 19.65 -9.20 11.37
N GLU A 231 20.27 -8.84 12.50
CA GLU A 231 19.58 -8.76 13.78
C GLU A 231 18.45 -7.71 13.75
N GLN A 232 18.73 -6.52 13.22
CA GLN A 232 17.72 -5.46 13.11
C GLN A 232 16.54 -5.88 12.23
N ARG A 233 16.80 -6.57 11.12
CA ARG A 233 15.75 -7.10 10.23
C ARG A 233 14.90 -8.14 10.91
N TRP A 234 15.53 -9.04 11.65
CA TRP A 234 14.82 -10.08 12.38
C TRP A 234 13.89 -9.45 13.41
N LYS A 235 14.38 -8.47 14.21
CA LYS A 235 13.54 -7.71 15.16
C LYS A 235 12.36 -7.02 14.47
N LYS A 236 12.59 -6.32 13.36
CA LYS A 236 11.52 -5.66 12.59
C LYS A 236 10.51 -6.65 11.99
N CYS A 237 10.97 -7.79 11.47
CA CYS A 237 10.08 -8.85 10.98
C CYS A 237 9.23 -9.45 12.10
N GLN A 238 9.83 -9.66 13.28
CA GLN A 238 9.14 -10.15 14.45
C GLN A 238 8.06 -9.17 14.90
N ALA A 239 8.41 -7.88 15.05
CA ALA A 239 7.45 -6.83 15.41
C ALA A 239 6.28 -6.76 14.42
N ALA A 240 6.55 -6.83 13.11
CA ALA A 240 5.51 -6.86 12.08
C ALA A 240 4.62 -8.11 12.21
N ARG A 241 5.20 -9.29 12.46
CA ARG A 241 4.46 -10.54 12.64
C ARG A 241 3.58 -10.51 13.89
N GLU A 242 4.08 -9.95 14.99
CA GLU A 242 3.32 -9.77 16.23
C GLU A 242 2.18 -8.77 16.04
N ALA A 243 2.43 -7.65 15.34
CA ALA A 243 1.40 -6.67 14.99
C ALA A 243 0.30 -7.28 14.11
N LEU A 244 0.66 -8.11 13.13
CA LEU A 244 -0.31 -8.84 12.30
C LEU A 244 -1.06 -9.92 13.09
N GLY A 245 -0.40 -10.60 14.03
CA GLY A 245 -1.01 -11.63 14.86
C GLY A 245 -1.98 -11.07 15.92
N SER A 246 -1.75 -9.84 16.37
CA SER A 246 -2.59 -9.11 17.32
C SER A 246 -3.61 -8.18 16.65
N LEU A 247 -3.78 -8.28 15.33
CA LEU A 247 -4.57 -7.34 14.56
C LEU A 247 -6.07 -7.37 14.88
N ALA A 248 -6.67 -8.56 14.89
CA ALA A 248 -8.08 -8.78 15.21
C ALA A 248 -8.46 -8.31 16.63
N PRO A 249 -7.74 -8.69 17.70
CA PRO A 249 -8.06 -8.20 19.04
C PRO A 249 -7.85 -6.68 19.16
N ARG A 250 -6.78 -6.13 18.57
CA ARG A 250 -6.57 -4.67 18.55
C ARG A 250 -7.66 -3.93 17.78
N PHE A 251 -8.13 -4.48 16.67
CA PHE A 251 -9.24 -3.93 15.91
C PHE A 251 -10.51 -3.87 16.75
N SER A 252 -10.82 -4.96 17.46
CA SER A 252 -12.03 -5.06 18.30
C SER A 252 -11.96 -4.08 19.48
N GLU A 253 -10.85 -4.07 20.23
CA GLU A 253 -10.61 -3.13 21.33
C GLU A 253 -10.65 -1.67 20.85
N PHE A 254 -10.14 -1.41 19.66
CA PHE A 254 -10.20 -0.09 19.05
C PHE A 254 -11.64 0.32 18.77
N CYS A 255 -12.46 -0.58 18.22
CA CYS A 255 -13.87 -0.33 17.94
C CYS A 255 -14.65 -0.07 19.23
N GLU A 256 -14.45 -0.87 20.28
CA GLU A 256 -15.08 -0.66 21.61
C GLU A 256 -14.79 0.76 22.12
N LYS A 257 -13.51 1.13 22.25
CA LYS A 257 -13.12 2.44 22.82
C LYS A 257 -13.54 3.63 21.97
N PHE A 258 -13.58 3.47 20.65
CA PHE A 258 -13.81 4.58 19.73
C PHE A 258 -15.30 4.80 19.43
N LEU A 259 -16.08 3.72 19.27
CA LEU A 259 -17.52 3.82 19.02
C LEU A 259 -18.31 4.13 20.29
N GLU A 260 -17.89 3.66 21.48
CA GLU A 260 -18.52 4.04 22.75
C GLU A 260 -18.42 5.54 23.07
N ARG A 261 -17.38 6.21 22.57
CA ARG A 261 -17.19 7.65 22.81
C ARG A 261 -18.12 8.49 21.95
N GLU A 262 -18.27 8.15 20.67
CA GLU A 262 -19.11 8.95 19.77
C GLU A 262 -20.60 8.83 20.12
N THR A 263 -21.07 7.67 20.61
CA THR A 263 -22.45 7.54 21.09
C THR A 263 -22.75 8.43 22.30
N ARG A 264 -21.77 8.66 23.19
CA ARG A 264 -21.95 9.53 24.36
C ARG A 264 -21.95 11.01 23.98
N ASP A 265 -21.09 11.40 23.04
CA ASP A 265 -21.01 12.78 22.58
C ASP A 265 -22.26 13.20 21.79
N ASP A 266 -22.91 12.27 21.07
CA ASP A 266 -24.18 12.51 20.38
C ASP A 266 -25.37 12.63 21.36
N ASP A 267 -25.36 11.95 22.51
CA ASP A 267 -26.41 12.02 23.54
C ASP A 267 -26.34 13.31 24.39
N GLU A 268 -25.16 13.95 24.53
CA GLU A 268 -24.99 15.23 25.24
C GLU A 268 -25.31 16.46 24.36
N ALA A 269 -25.55 16.27 23.06
CA ALA A 269 -25.82 17.34 22.11
C ALA A 269 -27.31 17.66 21.90
N PHE A 270 -28.22 17.04 22.67
CA PHE A 270 -29.68 17.24 22.61
C PHE A 270 -30.27 17.88 23.87
#